data_AF-A0A183U833-F1
#
_entry.id   AF-A0A183U833-F1
#
_cell.length_a   1.000
_cell.length_b   1.000
_cell.length_c   1.000
_cell.angle_alpha   90.00
_cell.angle_beta   90.00
_cell.angle_gamma   90.00
#
_symmetry.space_group_name_H-M   'P 1'
#
loop_
_entity.id
_entity.type
_entity.pdbx_description
1 polymer ?
#
loop_
_entity_poly.entity_id
_entity_poly.type
_entity_poly.pdbx_seq_one_letter_code
_entity_poly.pdbx_strand_id
1 'polypeptide(L)' 'MRRRTYRAHGRINPYMSSPCHIEVILSEKEEVVAKPTDEVGKVKKESKKKQRRILARGEY' A
#
# COMPACT_ATOMS: atom_id res chain seq x y z
N MET A 1 -27.77 27.41 -8.78
CA MET A 1 -28.69 28.45 -9.29
C MET A 1 -28.06 29.14 -10.51
N ARG A 2 -28.74 29.18 -11.66
CA ARG A 2 -28.22 29.90 -12.86
C ARG A 2 -28.60 31.38 -12.78
N ARG A 3 -27.62 32.28 -12.94
CA ARG A 3 -27.82 33.74 -12.87
C ARG A 3 -27.82 34.37 -14.26
N ARG A 4 -28.48 35.52 -14.37
CA ARG A 4 -28.54 36.35 -15.59
C ARG A 4 -28.04 37.76 -15.27
N THR A 5 -27.44 38.41 -16.27
CA THR A 5 -27.08 39.83 -16.22
C THR A 5 -27.94 40.59 -17.21
N TYR A 6 -28.60 41.64 -16.71
CA TYR A 6 -29.36 42.58 -17.52
C TYR A 6 -28.43 43.67 -18.04
N ARG A 7 -28.47 43.94 -19.35
CA ARG A 7 -27.65 44.94 -20.02
C ARG A 7 -28.53 45.93 -20.78
N ALA A 8 -27.92 47.01 -21.25
CA ALA A 8 -28.60 48.02 -22.06
C ALA A 8 -29.34 47.40 -23.25
N HIS A 9 -30.43 48.07 -23.67
CA HIS A 9 -31.29 47.67 -24.79
C HIS A 9 -31.94 46.28 -24.62
N GLY A 10 -32.21 45.86 -23.38
CA GLY A 10 -32.92 44.61 -23.09
C GLY A 10 -32.09 43.34 -23.34
N ARG A 11 -30.76 43.47 -23.52
CA ARG A 11 -29.88 42.31 -23.67
C ARG A 11 -29.77 41.52 -22.37
N ILE A 12 -29.98 40.21 -22.45
CA ILE A 12 -29.89 39.31 -21.29
C ILE A 12 -28.79 38.27 -21.55
N ASN A 13 -27.72 38.34 -20.76
CA ASN A 13 -26.56 37.45 -20.88
C ASN A 13 -26.42 36.54 -19.66
N PRO A 14 -25.88 35.32 -19.83
CA PRO A 14 -25.61 34.42 -18.72
C PRO A 14 -24.49 34.98 -17.84
N TYR A 15 -24.67 34.87 -16.51
CA TYR A 15 -23.58 35.10 -15.56
C TYR A 15 -23.31 33.78 -14.83
N MET A 16 -22.32 33.05 -15.35
CA MET A 16 -22.04 31.70 -14.93
C MET A 16 -20.97 31.71 -13.84
N SER A 17 -21.18 30.90 -12.81
CA SER A 17 -20.11 30.57 -11.87
C SER A 17 -19.26 29.44 -12.48
N SER A 18 -17.97 29.41 -12.16
CA SER A 18 -17.05 28.33 -12.55
C SER A 18 -16.80 27.43 -11.34
N PRO A 19 -17.57 26.33 -11.16
CA PRO A 19 -17.33 25.38 -10.08
C PRO A 19 -16.04 24.58 -10.33
N CYS A 20 -15.43 24.07 -9.26
CA CYS A 20 -14.28 23.17 -9.33
C CYS A 20 -14.54 21.93 -8.47
N HIS A 21 -13.86 20.83 -8.82
CA HIS A 21 -13.79 19.61 -8.01
C HIS A 21 -12.41 19.58 -7.35
N ILE A 22 -12.37 19.50 -6.03
CA ILE A 22 -11.13 19.48 -5.26
C ILE A 22 -11.16 18.22 -4.40
N GLU A 23 -10.14 17.38 -4.57
CA GLU A 23 -9.93 16.17 -3.78
C GLU A 23 -8.55 16.24 -3.13
N VAL A 24 -8.48 15.84 -1.86
CA VAL A 24 -7.24 15.83 -1.07
C VAL A 24 -7.18 14.52 -0.31
N ILE A 25 -6.10 13.77 -0.48
CA ILE A 25 -5.83 12.54 0.26
C ILE A 25 -4.59 12.78 1.10
N LEU A 26 -4.69 12.54 2.41
CA LEU A 26 -3.59 12.63 3.36
C LEU A 26 -3.37 11.26 4.00
N SER A 27 -2.12 10.89 4.18
CA SER A 27 -1.73 9.71 4.94
C SER A 27 -0.59 10.06 5.88
N GLU A 28 -0.57 9.43 7.05
CA GLU A 28 0.58 9.49 7.94
C GLU A 28 1.80 8.81 7.28
N LYS A 29 3.00 9.15 7.73
CA LYS A 29 4.23 8.54 7.22
C LYS A 29 4.24 7.05 7.58
N GLU A 30 4.39 6.19 6.58
CA GLU A 30 4.42 4.74 6.82
C GLU A 30 5.63 4.32 7.65
N GLU A 31 5.37 3.60 8.75
CA GLU A 31 6.36 2.74 9.39
C GLU A 31 6.35 1.39 8.67
N VAL A 32 7.46 1.03 8.02
CA VAL A 32 7.57 -0.22 7.28
C VAL A 32 7.60 -1.39 8.26
N VAL A 33 6.45 -2.04 8.45
CA VAL A 33 6.39 -3.33 9.14
C VAL A 33 6.76 -4.43 8.14
N ALA A 34 7.87 -5.13 8.40
CA ALA A 34 8.27 -6.25 7.58
C ALA A 34 7.17 -7.34 7.61
N LYS A 35 6.80 -7.83 6.42
CA LYS A 35 5.93 -9.01 6.33
C LYS A 35 6.66 -10.17 7.01
N PRO A 36 5.97 -10.99 7.82
CA PRO A 36 6.60 -12.16 8.42
C PRO A 36 7.09 -13.07 7.29
N THR A 37 8.39 -13.38 7.30
CA THR A 37 8.96 -14.41 6.44
C THR A 37 8.55 -15.77 7.00
N ASP A 38 7.86 -16.59 6.19
CA ASP A 38 7.56 -18.00 6.48
C ASP A 38 8.83 -18.88 6.43
N GLU A 39 9.93 -18.42 7.03
CA GLU A 39 11.12 -19.22 7.25
C GLU A 39 11.01 -19.90 8.62
N VAL A 40 9.97 -20.74 8.77
CA VAL A 40 10.06 -21.85 9.72
C VAL A 40 11.12 -22.78 9.14
N GLY A 41 12.36 -22.57 9.59
CA GLY A 41 13.56 -23.24 9.11
C GLY A 41 13.27 -24.72 8.92
N LYS A 42 13.42 -25.19 7.67
CA LYS A 42 13.44 -26.62 7.36
C LYS A 42 14.58 -27.22 8.15
N VAL A 43 14.30 -27.74 9.35
CA VAL A 43 15.24 -28.54 10.12
C VAL A 43 15.60 -29.71 9.19
N LYS A 44 16.80 -29.65 8.61
CA LYS A 44 17.29 -30.71 7.73
C LYS A 44 17.40 -31.96 8.60
N LYS A 45 16.42 -32.87 8.49
CA LYS A 45 16.47 -34.16 9.15
C LYS A 45 17.67 -34.91 8.58
N GLU A 46 18.73 -35.01 9.37
CA GLU A 46 19.90 -35.77 8.96
C GLU A 46 19.54 -37.25 8.81
N SER A 47 20.06 -37.90 7.78
CA SER A 47 19.85 -39.33 7.58
C SER A 47 20.43 -40.11 8.75
N LYS A 48 19.69 -41.10 9.26
CA LYS A 48 20.11 -42.00 10.36
C LYS A 48 21.45 -42.70 10.10
N LYS A 49 21.87 -42.81 8.82
CA LYS A 49 23.18 -43.36 8.43
C LYS A 49 24.34 -42.39 8.71
N LYS A 50 24.10 -41.08 8.58
CA LYS A 50 25.08 -40.04 8.91
C LYS A 50 25.26 -39.94 10.43
N GLN A 51 24.15 -39.94 11.18
CA GLN A 51 24.17 -39.94 12.65
C GLN A 51 24.95 -41.13 13.22
N ARG A 52 24.69 -42.35 12.73
CA ARG A 52 25.44 -43.54 13.16
C ARG A 52 26.94 -43.48 12.86
N ARG A 53 27.33 -42.81 11.78
CA ARG A 53 28.75 -42.65 11.40
C ARG A 53 29.49 -41.67 12.33
N ILE A 54 28.83 -40.58 12.72
CA ILE A 54 29.36 -39.59 13.66
C ILE A 54 29.55 -40.26 15.03
N LEU A 55 28.52 -40.97 15.51
CA LEU A 55 28.57 -41.76 16.75
C LEU A 55 29.70 -42.79 16.76
N ALA A 56 29.91 -43.50 15.64
CA ALA A 56 30.99 -44.47 15.50
C ALA A 56 32.39 -43.82 15.44
N ARG A 57 32.49 -42.53 15.09
CA ARG A 57 33.75 -41.77 15.14
C ARG A 57 34.07 -41.20 16.52
N GLY A 58 33.14 -41.27 17.48
CA GLY A 58 33.36 -40.74 18.83
C GLY A 58 33.42 -39.20 18.90
N GLU A 59 33.02 -38.52 17.83
CA GLU A 59 32.88 -37.07 17.79
C GLU A 59 31.49 -36.72 18.34
N TYR A 60 31.44 -36.27 19.59
CA TYR A 60 30.30 -35.56 20.19
C TYR A 60 30.76 -34.16 20.61
#